data_AF-A0AAN8MEG9-F1
#
_entry.id   AF-A0AAN8MEG9-F1
#
_cell.length_a   1.000
_cell.length_b   1.000
_cell.length_c   1.000
_cell.angle_alpha   90.00
_cell.angle_beta   90.00
_cell.angle_gamma   90.00
#
_symmetry.space_group_name_H-M   'P 1'
#
loop_
_entity.id
_entity.type
_entity.pdbx_description
1 polymer ?
#
loop_
_entity_poly.entity_id
_entity_poly.type
_entity_poly.pdbx_seq_one_letter_code
_entity_poly.pdbx_strand_id
1 'polypeptide(L)'
;MDGINYQWSDGSDTVFTHWDAADDDDFILGDCVYMDVTGGWRRADCEMPLQGALCHVPPPKSNAFTTYEVVCPSTWVRFGASCYSFEPVVQRLTLDEAREHCRHKANTSDVLTIETETENRFVLEQLWSYGFPHQIIWLGMFFNTDTDSMAWFDGSPMDYSNWNFQAPDPSLLTADTCVSTRVSDGMWLLCQCTDRLGFVCKTNLDTIPEVEVEPLNGLHYGIVPAAVLVAMLIFAVLVAVLWLVYKRNRTRFRRLPSLGNAYYRHTSSQATDSDGNVLITDLEAHSGE
;
A
#
# COMPACT_ATOMS: atom_id res chain seq x y z
N MET A 1 10.73 -32.09 -21.16
CA MET A 1 10.21 -32.91 -20.07
C MET A 1 9.51 -31.93 -19.16
N ASP A 2 8.21 -31.77 -19.38
CA ASP A 2 7.42 -30.71 -18.75
C ASP A 2 7.15 -31.12 -17.31
N GLY A 3 7.92 -30.55 -16.38
CA GLY A 3 7.70 -30.71 -14.95
C GLY A 3 6.38 -30.02 -14.58
N ILE A 4 5.51 -30.72 -13.86
CA ILE A 4 4.27 -30.14 -13.33
C ILE A 4 4.66 -29.06 -12.32
N ASN A 5 4.25 -27.82 -12.57
CA ASN A 5 4.49 -26.69 -11.66
C ASN A 5 3.22 -26.40 -10.85
N TYR A 6 3.31 -26.45 -9.52
CA TYR A 6 2.20 -26.17 -8.62
C TYR A 6 2.18 -24.70 -8.23
N GLN A 7 0.99 -24.10 -8.15
CA GLN A 7 0.77 -22.71 -7.74
C GLN A 7 -0.22 -22.67 -6.57
N TRP A 8 -0.05 -21.70 -5.68
CA TRP A 8 -0.99 -21.49 -4.58
C TRP A 8 -2.33 -20.97 -5.08
N SER A 9 -3.43 -21.41 -4.46
CA SER A 9 -4.79 -21.01 -4.85
C SER A 9 -5.10 -19.53 -4.63
N ASP A 10 -4.32 -18.85 -3.78
CA ASP A 10 -4.42 -17.41 -3.53
C ASP A 10 -3.52 -16.57 -4.45
N GLY A 11 -2.77 -17.21 -5.37
CA GLY A 11 -1.85 -16.56 -6.30
C GLY A 11 -0.56 -16.05 -5.65
N SER A 12 -0.25 -16.48 -4.42
CA SER A 12 1.05 -16.18 -3.80
C SER A 12 2.19 -16.91 -4.51
N ASP A 13 3.36 -16.26 -4.60
CA ASP A 13 4.57 -16.84 -5.18
C ASP A 13 5.18 -17.91 -4.25
N THR A 14 5.70 -18.99 -4.83
CA THR A 14 6.27 -20.13 -4.09
C THR A 14 7.70 -19.84 -3.60
N VAL A 15 7.84 -19.22 -2.42
CA VAL A 15 9.15 -18.98 -1.79
C VAL A 15 9.67 -20.20 -1.00
N PHE A 16 8.81 -21.19 -0.74
CA PHE A 16 9.11 -22.35 0.10
C PHE A 16 8.44 -23.62 -0.43
N THR A 17 9.12 -24.76 -0.32
CA THR A 17 8.57 -26.09 -0.64
C THR A 17 8.92 -27.09 0.45
N HIS A 18 8.00 -28.01 0.76
CA HIS A 18 8.20 -29.06 1.78
C HIS A 18 7.61 -30.40 1.31
N TRP A 19 8.03 -30.85 0.12
CA TRP A 19 7.56 -32.10 -0.47
C TRP A 19 8.15 -33.31 0.26
N ASP A 20 7.29 -34.24 0.68
CA ASP A 20 7.75 -35.53 1.20
C ASP A 20 8.30 -36.38 0.05
N ALA A 21 9.37 -37.13 0.33
CA ALA A 21 9.89 -38.13 -0.59
C ALA A 21 8.78 -39.15 -0.87
N ALA A 22 8.41 -39.30 -2.14
CA ALA A 22 7.43 -40.29 -2.54
C ALA A 22 7.93 -41.68 -2.14
N ASP A 23 7.13 -42.44 -1.40
CA ASP A 23 7.28 -43.89 -1.40
C ASP A 23 7.07 -44.34 -2.86
N ASP A 24 8.06 -45.05 -3.41
CA ASP A 24 8.29 -45.37 -4.83
C ASP A 24 7.14 -46.08 -5.60
N ASP A 25 5.92 -46.16 -5.05
CA ASP A 25 4.81 -46.93 -5.60
C ASP A 25 3.51 -46.15 -5.86
N ASP A 26 3.46 -44.84 -5.62
CA ASP A 26 2.21 -44.08 -5.83
C ASP A 26 2.23 -43.24 -7.12
N PHE A 27 1.79 -43.87 -8.21
CA PHE A 27 1.49 -43.26 -9.51
C PHE A 27 0.25 -42.35 -9.46
N ILE A 28 -0.04 -41.69 -8.33
CA ILE A 28 -1.13 -40.73 -8.21
C ILE A 28 -0.71 -39.45 -8.94
N LEU A 29 -1.18 -39.36 -10.18
CA LEU A 29 -1.13 -38.18 -11.01
C LEU A 29 -2.21 -37.19 -10.53
N GLY A 30 -1.97 -36.57 -9.37
CA GLY A 30 -2.87 -35.60 -8.77
C GLY A 30 -2.48 -34.16 -9.07
N ASP A 31 -3.44 -33.35 -9.52
CA ASP A 31 -3.27 -31.91 -9.78
C ASP A 31 -3.39 -31.06 -8.49
N CYS A 32 -3.83 -31.67 -7.37
CA CYS A 32 -3.95 -31.02 -6.07
C CYS A 32 -2.89 -31.50 -5.08
N VAL A 33 -2.70 -30.72 -4.01
CA VAL A 33 -1.72 -30.96 -2.95
C VAL A 33 -2.43 -30.95 -1.60
N TYR A 34 -2.08 -31.90 -0.74
CA TYR A 34 -2.47 -31.88 0.67
C TYR A 34 -1.23 -31.89 1.57
N MET A 35 -1.41 -31.39 2.79
CA MET A 35 -0.40 -31.39 3.82
C MET A 35 -0.76 -32.40 4.90
N ASP A 36 0.21 -33.18 5.36
CA ASP A 36 0.03 -34.08 6.50
C ASP A 36 0.23 -33.36 7.85
N VAL A 37 0.00 -34.09 8.94
CA VAL A 37 0.14 -33.54 10.31
C VAL A 37 1.59 -33.20 10.69
N THR A 38 2.58 -33.64 9.91
CA THR A 38 4.00 -33.34 10.11
C THR A 38 4.45 -32.12 9.33
N GLY A 39 3.60 -31.59 8.43
CA GLY A 39 3.91 -30.47 7.55
C GLY A 39 4.39 -30.88 6.16
N GLY A 40 4.47 -32.19 5.89
CA GLY A 40 4.83 -32.81 4.61
C GLY A 40 3.79 -32.58 3.53
N TRP A 41 4.22 -32.18 2.32
CA TRP A 41 3.33 -31.94 1.17
C TRP A 41 3.30 -33.16 0.26
N ARG A 42 2.10 -33.56 -0.14
CA ARG A 42 1.86 -34.75 -0.96
C ARG A 42 0.82 -34.46 -2.04
N ARG A 43 0.95 -35.14 -3.18
CA ARG A 43 0.03 -35.02 -4.31
C ARG A 43 -1.24 -35.82 -4.04
N ALA A 44 -2.38 -35.30 -4.47
CA ALA A 44 -3.67 -35.98 -4.41
C ALA A 44 -4.57 -35.55 -5.58
N ASP A 45 -5.54 -36.41 -5.87
CA ASP A 45 -6.69 -36.04 -6.68
C ASP A 45 -7.50 -34.96 -5.94
N CYS A 46 -7.92 -33.92 -6.66
CA CYS A 46 -8.73 -32.84 -6.11
C CYS A 46 -10.09 -33.31 -5.59
N GLU A 47 -10.59 -34.46 -6.06
CA GLU A 47 -11.84 -35.07 -5.59
C GLU A 47 -11.64 -36.00 -4.37
N MET A 48 -10.40 -36.20 -3.92
CA MET A 48 -10.11 -37.05 -2.77
C MET A 48 -10.70 -36.47 -1.48
N PRO A 49 -11.53 -37.22 -0.73
CA PRO A 49 -12.09 -36.73 0.52
C PRO A 49 -11.03 -36.67 1.62
N LEU A 50 -10.72 -35.47 2.10
CA LEU A 50 -9.80 -35.21 3.21
C LEU A 50 -10.53 -34.82 4.49
N GLN A 51 -9.86 -34.94 5.63
CA GLN A 51 -10.43 -34.67 6.96
C GLN A 51 -10.71 -33.18 7.21
N GLY A 52 -10.16 -32.30 6.39
CA GLY A 52 -10.36 -30.86 6.50
C GLY A 52 -9.46 -30.08 5.54
N ALA A 53 -9.55 -28.75 5.64
CA ALA A 53 -8.71 -27.83 4.90
C ALA A 53 -8.23 -26.71 5.83
N LEU A 54 -7.03 -26.18 5.55
CA LEU A 54 -6.51 -25.00 6.22
C LEU A 54 -6.94 -23.76 5.41
N CYS A 55 -7.71 -22.87 6.02
CA CYS A 55 -8.08 -21.60 5.40
C CYS A 55 -7.09 -20.51 5.83
N HIS A 56 -6.45 -19.87 4.86
CA HIS A 56 -5.73 -18.63 5.09
C HIS A 56 -6.68 -17.45 4.88
N VAL A 57 -6.96 -16.70 5.94
CA VAL A 57 -7.62 -15.39 5.82
C VAL A 57 -6.51 -14.36 5.88
N PRO A 58 -6.19 -13.68 4.77
CA PRO A 58 -5.20 -12.61 4.82
C PRO A 58 -5.69 -11.57 5.83
N PRO A 59 -4.78 -10.97 6.63
CA PRO A 59 -5.16 -9.86 7.49
C PRO A 59 -5.91 -8.83 6.64
N PRO A 60 -6.92 -8.12 7.21
CA PRO A 60 -7.63 -7.10 6.46
C PRO A 60 -6.58 -6.20 5.84
N LYS A 61 -6.49 -6.22 4.51
CA LYS A 61 -5.66 -5.27 3.78
C LYS A 61 -6.21 -3.92 4.23
N SER A 62 -5.51 -3.27 5.16
CA SER A 62 -5.64 -1.84 5.29
C SER A 62 -5.22 -1.36 3.92
N ASN A 63 -6.21 -1.10 3.08
CA ASN A 63 -6.02 -0.29 1.90
C ASN A 63 -5.81 1.15 2.42
N ALA A 64 -4.75 1.37 3.21
CA ALA A 64 -3.79 2.38 2.82
C ALA A 64 -3.21 1.88 1.48
N PHE A 65 -4.04 1.93 0.44
CA PHE A 65 -3.53 2.07 -0.90
C PHE A 65 -3.01 3.50 -0.90
N THR A 66 -1.84 3.68 -0.29
CA THR A 66 -1.02 4.84 -0.55
C THR A 66 -0.58 4.61 -1.99
N THR A 67 -1.44 5.01 -2.93
CA THR A 67 -0.99 5.31 -4.28
C THR A 67 -0.14 6.55 -4.14
N TYR A 68 1.08 6.38 -3.63
CA TYR A 68 2.14 7.24 -4.13
C TYR A 68 2.23 6.84 -5.59
N GLU A 69 1.66 7.67 -6.46
CA GLU A 69 1.90 7.54 -7.88
C GLU A 69 3.41 7.74 -8.04
N VAL A 70 4.12 6.64 -8.23
CA VAL A 70 5.57 6.61 -8.50
C VAL A 70 5.75 7.29 -9.84
N VAL A 71 5.92 8.61 -9.83
CA VAL A 71 6.17 9.39 -11.04
C VAL A 71 7.67 9.29 -11.34
N CYS A 72 8.01 8.47 -12.33
CA CYS A 72 9.37 8.39 -12.82
C CYS A 72 9.76 9.64 -13.62
N PRO A 73 11.03 10.07 -13.58
CA PRO A 73 11.50 11.13 -14.45
C PRO A 73 11.28 10.79 -15.93
N SER A 74 11.22 11.81 -16.80
CA SER A 74 11.06 11.59 -18.23
C SER A 74 12.16 10.67 -18.77
N THR A 75 11.80 9.72 -19.66
CA THR A 75 12.65 8.64 -20.22
C THR A 75 12.97 7.46 -19.30
N TRP A 76 12.56 7.49 -18.04
CA TRP A 76 12.75 6.36 -17.13
C TRP A 76 11.55 5.40 -17.22
N VAL A 77 11.82 4.11 -17.11
CA VAL A 77 10.81 3.04 -17.09
C VAL A 77 10.49 2.70 -15.65
N ARG A 78 9.20 2.61 -15.31
CA ARG A 78 8.77 2.22 -13.97
C ARG A 78 8.67 0.70 -13.85
N PHE A 79 9.18 0.16 -12.76
CA PHE A 79 8.88 -1.21 -12.33
C PHE A 79 8.86 -1.29 -10.80
N GLY A 80 7.73 -1.76 -10.24
CA GLY A 80 7.49 -1.74 -8.79
C GLY A 80 7.49 -0.32 -8.20
N ALA A 81 8.29 -0.13 -7.14
CA ALA A 81 8.50 1.14 -6.45
C ALA A 81 9.72 1.94 -6.98
N SER A 82 10.31 1.48 -8.09
CA SER A 82 11.57 2.01 -8.61
C SER A 82 11.44 2.46 -10.06
N CYS A 83 12.36 3.33 -10.47
CA CYS A 83 12.49 3.82 -11.84
C CYS A 83 13.87 3.46 -12.40
N TYR A 84 13.91 3.13 -13.69
CA TYR A 84 15.11 2.61 -14.37
C TYR A 84 15.43 3.41 -15.63
N SER A 85 16.69 3.80 -15.83
CA SER A 85 17.17 4.45 -17.06
C SER A 85 18.12 3.54 -17.83
N PHE A 86 17.69 3.14 -19.03
CA PHE A 86 18.44 2.24 -19.92
C PHE A 86 19.25 2.98 -21.00
N GLU A 87 19.03 4.29 -21.17
CA GLU A 87 19.78 5.13 -22.11
C GLU A 87 21.33 5.02 -21.94
N PRO A 88 21.89 4.92 -20.72
CA PRO A 88 23.35 4.85 -20.56
C PRO A 88 24.00 3.52 -20.98
N VAL A 89 23.23 2.49 -21.34
CA VAL A 89 23.75 1.14 -21.68
C VAL A 89 24.76 1.18 -22.84
N VAL A 90 24.64 2.14 -23.75
CA VAL A 90 25.58 2.32 -24.87
C VAL A 90 26.90 2.98 -24.47
N GLN A 91 26.95 3.63 -23.30
CA GLN A 91 28.17 4.23 -22.76
C GLN A 91 29.02 3.14 -22.11
N ARG A 92 30.34 3.33 -22.07
CA ARG A 92 31.28 2.39 -21.46
C ARG A 92 32.14 3.13 -20.44
N LEU A 93 31.78 3.01 -19.18
CA LEU A 93 32.42 3.72 -18.05
C LEU A 93 32.92 2.72 -17.01
N THR A 94 33.88 3.15 -16.19
CA THR A 94 34.22 2.44 -14.95
C THR A 94 33.05 2.45 -13.98
N LEU A 95 33.04 1.57 -12.98
CA LEU A 95 31.91 1.50 -12.06
C LEU A 95 31.71 2.84 -11.34
N ASP A 96 32.78 3.45 -10.82
CA ASP A 96 32.69 4.73 -10.12
C ASP A 96 32.17 5.87 -11.03
N GLU A 97 32.66 5.96 -12.27
CA GLU A 97 32.16 6.91 -13.27
C GLU A 97 30.67 6.67 -13.59
N ALA A 98 30.23 5.41 -13.69
CA ALA A 98 28.84 5.04 -13.94
C ALA A 98 27.91 5.45 -12.78
N ARG A 99 28.38 5.28 -11.54
CA ARG A 99 27.65 5.71 -10.34
C ARG A 99 27.50 7.23 -10.28
N GLU A 100 28.58 7.97 -10.56
CA GLU A 100 28.53 9.43 -10.66
C GLU A 100 27.55 9.86 -11.76
N HIS A 101 27.56 9.19 -12.91
CA HIS A 101 26.62 9.45 -14.00
C HIS A 101 25.16 9.27 -13.56
N CYS A 102 24.84 8.19 -12.85
CA CYS A 102 23.48 7.97 -12.34
C CYS A 102 23.08 9.08 -11.37
N ARG A 103 23.92 9.38 -10.37
CA ARG A 103 23.65 10.44 -9.38
C ARG A 103 23.45 11.82 -10.01
N HIS A 104 24.16 12.12 -11.09
CA HIS A 104 23.94 13.34 -11.87
C HIS A 104 22.60 13.34 -12.62
N LYS A 105 22.10 12.18 -13.06
CA LYS A 105 20.81 12.06 -13.74
C LYS A 105 19.64 12.19 -12.77
N ALA A 106 19.76 11.61 -11.58
CA ALA A 106 18.83 11.79 -10.47
C ALA A 106 19.58 11.58 -9.13
N ASN A 107 19.41 12.52 -8.19
CA ASN A 107 20.22 12.63 -6.97
C ASN A 107 20.18 11.35 -6.10
N THR A 108 19.04 10.66 -6.08
CA THR A 108 18.80 9.41 -5.32
C THR A 108 19.05 8.14 -6.15
N SER A 109 19.56 8.28 -7.36
CA SER A 109 19.81 7.15 -8.26
C SER A 109 21.25 6.68 -8.20
N ASP A 110 21.45 5.39 -8.38
CA ASP A 110 22.77 4.76 -8.46
C ASP A 110 22.74 3.66 -9.55
N VAL A 111 23.86 2.98 -9.77
CA VAL A 111 23.93 1.84 -10.70
C VAL A 111 23.01 0.72 -10.21
N LEU A 112 22.40 0.02 -11.17
CA LEU A 112 21.41 -1.04 -10.98
C LEU A 112 21.76 -2.02 -9.84
N THR A 113 20.84 -2.11 -8.89
CA THR A 113 20.72 -3.18 -7.90
C THR A 113 19.58 -4.10 -8.29
N ILE A 114 19.73 -5.42 -8.09
CA ILE A 114 18.69 -6.41 -8.38
C ILE A 114 18.37 -7.18 -7.10
N GLU A 115 17.14 -7.06 -6.62
CA GLU A 115 16.68 -7.57 -5.33
C GLU A 115 15.78 -8.80 -5.48
N THR A 116 15.25 -9.06 -6.68
CA THR A 116 14.35 -10.20 -6.96
C THR A 116 14.55 -10.79 -8.35
N GLU A 117 14.14 -12.04 -8.53
CA GLU A 117 14.12 -12.69 -9.85
C GLU A 117 13.20 -11.96 -10.84
N THR A 118 12.06 -11.45 -10.37
CA THR A 118 11.11 -10.70 -11.20
C THR A 118 11.72 -9.39 -11.70
N GLU A 119 12.48 -8.70 -10.85
CA GLU A 119 13.26 -7.51 -11.26
C GLU A 119 14.34 -7.88 -12.28
N ASN A 120 15.10 -8.96 -12.04
CA ASN A 120 16.10 -9.44 -12.98
C ASN A 120 15.49 -9.68 -14.37
N ARG A 121 14.37 -10.42 -14.44
CA ARG A 121 13.65 -10.69 -15.69
C ARG A 121 13.18 -9.41 -16.37
N PHE A 122 12.58 -8.47 -15.63
CA PHE A 122 12.16 -7.18 -16.18
C PHE A 122 13.33 -6.42 -16.82
N VAL A 123 14.47 -6.32 -16.14
CA VAL A 123 15.66 -5.64 -16.66
C VAL A 123 16.15 -6.29 -17.96
N LEU A 124 16.23 -7.61 -18.00
CA LEU A 124 16.69 -8.36 -19.18
C LEU A 124 15.74 -8.19 -20.38
N GLU A 125 14.43 -8.32 -20.16
CA GLU A 125 13.42 -8.11 -21.20
C GLU A 125 13.49 -6.70 -21.78
N GLN A 126 13.68 -5.70 -20.92
CA GLN A 126 13.79 -4.32 -21.35
C GLN A 126 15.06 -4.07 -22.17
N LEU A 127 16.20 -4.65 -21.76
CA LEU A 127 17.46 -4.58 -22.52
C LEU A 127 17.37 -5.32 -23.86
N TRP A 128 16.69 -6.46 -23.93
CA TRP A 128 16.42 -7.17 -25.18
C TRP A 128 15.54 -6.36 -26.11
N SER A 129 14.49 -5.73 -25.58
CA SER A 129 13.60 -4.85 -26.34
C SER A 129 14.35 -3.65 -26.94
N TYR A 130 15.33 -3.11 -26.22
CA TYR A 130 16.22 -2.05 -26.73
C TYR A 130 17.32 -2.54 -27.69
N GLY A 131 17.41 -3.84 -27.98
CA GLY A 131 18.40 -4.39 -28.92
C GLY A 131 19.78 -4.62 -28.31
N PHE A 132 19.87 -4.85 -26.99
CA PHE A 132 21.12 -5.07 -26.26
C PHE A 132 21.33 -6.51 -25.73
N PRO A 133 20.91 -7.60 -26.39
CA PRO A 133 20.91 -8.95 -25.83
C PRO A 133 22.30 -9.54 -25.53
N HIS A 134 23.36 -8.95 -26.08
CA HIS A 134 24.74 -9.42 -25.92
C HIS A 134 25.61 -8.48 -25.08
N GLN A 135 25.01 -7.48 -24.42
CA GLN A 135 25.75 -6.59 -23.55
C GLN A 135 26.13 -7.27 -22.23
N ILE A 136 27.17 -6.74 -21.60
CA ILE A 136 27.53 -6.98 -20.22
C ILE A 136 27.44 -5.61 -19.55
N ILE A 137 26.66 -5.52 -18.48
CA ILE A 137 26.40 -4.26 -17.80
C ILE A 137 26.78 -4.35 -16.33
N TRP A 138 27.14 -3.20 -15.75
CA TRP A 138 27.43 -3.07 -14.33
C TRP A 138 26.22 -3.41 -13.45
N LEU A 139 26.53 -4.07 -12.34
CA LEU A 139 25.70 -4.09 -11.15
C LEU A 139 26.31 -3.15 -10.11
N GLY A 140 25.49 -2.50 -9.30
CA GLY A 140 25.89 -1.61 -8.20
C GLY A 140 26.51 -2.36 -7.01
N MET A 141 27.30 -3.40 -7.27
CA MET A 141 27.82 -4.33 -6.28
C MET A 141 29.34 -4.32 -6.25
N PHE A 142 29.90 -4.32 -5.05
CA PHE A 142 31.33 -4.28 -4.79
C PHE A 142 31.71 -5.26 -3.68
N PHE A 143 32.99 -5.60 -3.61
CA PHE A 143 33.53 -6.36 -2.49
C PHE A 143 33.90 -5.43 -1.32
N ASN A 144 33.25 -5.62 -0.17
CA ASN A 144 33.53 -4.89 1.04
C ASN A 144 34.60 -5.62 1.85
N THR A 145 35.79 -5.03 1.95
CA THR A 145 36.94 -5.61 2.67
C THR A 145 36.77 -5.60 4.19
N ASP A 146 35.90 -4.75 4.73
CA ASP A 146 35.65 -4.70 6.17
C ASP A 146 34.77 -5.85 6.64
N THR A 147 33.86 -6.33 5.78
CA THR A 147 32.94 -7.44 6.06
C THR A 147 33.31 -8.74 5.35
N ASP A 148 34.35 -8.73 4.51
CA ASP A 148 34.80 -9.86 3.68
C ASP A 148 33.67 -10.45 2.82
N SER A 149 32.81 -9.58 2.28
CA SER A 149 31.58 -9.97 1.59
C SER A 149 31.20 -9.03 0.45
N MET A 150 30.40 -9.52 -0.50
CA MET A 150 29.78 -8.67 -1.52
C MET A 150 28.67 -7.83 -0.91
N ALA A 151 28.55 -6.58 -1.36
CA ALA A 151 27.53 -5.65 -0.88
C ALA A 151 27.04 -4.73 -2.01
N TRP A 152 25.77 -4.34 -1.93
CA TRP A 152 25.19 -3.30 -2.78
C TRP A 152 25.55 -1.91 -2.28
N PHE A 153 25.79 -0.99 -3.20
CA PHE A 153 26.11 0.40 -2.87
C PHE A 153 24.95 1.20 -2.28
N ASP A 154 23.70 0.79 -2.56
CA ASP A 154 22.49 1.39 -2.00
C ASP A 154 22.12 0.81 -0.62
N GLY A 155 22.84 -0.21 -0.16
CA GLY A 155 22.59 -0.89 1.11
C GLY A 155 21.44 -1.90 1.07
N SER A 156 20.90 -2.24 -0.10
CA SER A 156 19.89 -3.29 -0.24
C SER A 156 20.40 -4.64 0.29
N PRO A 157 19.49 -5.52 0.78
CA PRO A 157 19.87 -6.83 1.27
C PRO A 157 20.39 -7.74 0.15
N MET A 158 21.29 -8.65 0.50
CA MET A 158 21.89 -9.64 -0.41
C MET A 158 21.05 -10.94 -0.48
N ASP A 159 19.73 -10.81 -0.55
CA ASP A 159 18.81 -11.97 -0.49
C ASP A 159 18.66 -12.67 -1.85
N TYR A 160 18.81 -11.92 -2.94
CA TYR A 160 18.78 -12.43 -4.30
C TYR A 160 20.19 -12.49 -4.89
N SER A 161 20.48 -13.57 -5.62
CA SER A 161 21.67 -13.64 -6.46
C SER A 161 21.42 -14.49 -7.70
N ASN A 162 22.13 -14.16 -8.78
CA ASN A 162 22.11 -14.94 -10.01
C ASN A 162 23.53 -15.34 -10.44
N TRP A 163 24.31 -15.82 -9.46
CA TRP A 163 25.60 -16.45 -9.73
C TRP A 163 25.40 -17.74 -10.54
N ASN A 164 26.46 -18.16 -11.23
CA ASN A 164 26.49 -19.51 -11.82
C ASN A 164 26.40 -20.58 -10.70
N PHE A 165 26.41 -21.87 -11.04
CA PHE A 165 26.22 -23.02 -10.12
C PHE A 165 26.95 -22.95 -8.76
N GLN A 166 27.96 -22.10 -8.59
CA GLN A 166 28.58 -21.78 -7.31
C GLN A 166 28.80 -20.26 -7.17
N ALA A 167 28.56 -19.75 -5.95
CA ALA A 167 28.99 -18.41 -5.55
C ALA A 167 30.51 -18.25 -5.70
N PRO A 168 31.01 -17.02 -5.92
CA PRO A 168 32.44 -16.80 -6.09
C PRO A 168 33.23 -17.19 -4.83
N ASP A 169 34.41 -17.79 -5.04
CA ASP A 169 35.34 -18.14 -3.97
C ASP A 169 35.85 -16.85 -3.30
N PRO A 170 35.59 -16.64 -1.99
CA PRO A 170 36.04 -15.45 -1.28
C PRO A 170 37.55 -15.20 -1.38
N SER A 171 38.36 -16.25 -1.51
CA SER A 171 39.83 -16.12 -1.62
C SER A 171 40.31 -15.44 -2.90
N LEU A 172 39.44 -15.34 -3.91
CA LEU A 172 39.70 -14.65 -5.18
C LEU A 172 39.21 -13.20 -5.17
N LEU A 173 38.48 -12.79 -4.14
CA LEU A 173 37.90 -11.45 -4.04
C LEU A 173 38.91 -10.48 -3.42
N THR A 174 38.98 -9.30 -4.01
CA THR A 174 39.84 -8.19 -3.58
C THR A 174 39.07 -6.88 -3.62
N ALA A 175 39.63 -5.80 -3.08
CA ALA A 175 38.98 -4.48 -3.09
C ALA A 175 38.64 -3.96 -4.51
N ASP A 176 39.32 -4.46 -5.55
CA ASP A 176 39.07 -4.10 -6.95
C ASP A 176 38.10 -5.08 -7.65
N THR A 177 37.44 -5.96 -6.88
CA THR A 177 36.47 -6.92 -7.41
C THR A 177 35.07 -6.31 -7.40
N CYS A 178 34.52 -6.16 -8.59
CA CYS A 178 33.18 -5.67 -8.86
C CYS A 178 32.38 -6.70 -9.65
N VAL A 179 31.10 -6.41 -9.90
CA VAL A 179 30.18 -7.37 -10.53
C VAL A 179 29.44 -6.77 -11.69
N SER A 180 29.25 -7.59 -12.70
CA SER A 180 28.44 -7.30 -13.88
C SER A 180 27.43 -8.41 -14.11
N THR A 181 26.39 -8.11 -14.90
CA THR A 181 25.45 -9.12 -15.40
C THR A 181 25.55 -9.23 -16.91
N ARG A 182 25.49 -10.47 -17.41
CA ARG A 182 25.42 -10.76 -18.84
C ARG A 182 23.96 -10.73 -19.27
N VAL A 183 23.63 -9.90 -20.23
CA VAL A 183 22.24 -9.67 -20.65
C VAL A 183 21.62 -10.89 -21.35
N SER A 184 22.41 -11.81 -21.91
CA SER A 184 21.87 -12.97 -22.63
C SER A 184 21.15 -13.99 -21.73
N ASP A 185 21.56 -14.08 -20.46
CA ASP A 185 21.11 -15.12 -19.52
C ASP A 185 20.93 -14.59 -18.08
N GLY A 186 21.27 -13.33 -17.84
CA GLY A 186 21.20 -12.70 -16.53
C GLY A 186 22.31 -13.09 -15.56
N MET A 187 23.26 -13.94 -15.98
CA MET A 187 24.27 -14.47 -15.06
C MET A 187 25.21 -13.37 -14.58
N TRP A 188 25.49 -13.39 -13.27
CA TRP A 188 26.42 -12.49 -12.62
C TRP A 188 27.86 -12.95 -12.83
N LEU A 189 28.75 -11.99 -13.11
CA LEU A 189 30.15 -12.21 -13.46
C LEU A 189 31.03 -11.28 -12.62
N LEU A 190 32.13 -11.83 -12.08
CA LEU A 190 33.18 -11.02 -11.46
C LEU A 190 33.97 -10.27 -12.54
N CYS A 191 34.29 -9.01 -12.28
CA CYS A 191 35.09 -8.14 -13.14
C CYS A 191 35.92 -7.16 -12.30
N GLN A 192 36.88 -6.48 -12.92
CA GLN A 192 37.67 -5.44 -12.25
C GLN A 192 36.88 -4.14 -12.23
N CYS A 193 36.85 -3.41 -11.12
CA CYS A 193 36.07 -2.17 -11.01
C CYS A 193 36.48 -1.09 -12.05
N THR A 194 37.71 -1.19 -12.56
CA THR A 194 38.26 -0.33 -13.63
C THR A 194 37.89 -0.75 -15.06
N ASP A 195 37.18 -1.88 -15.25
CA ASP A 195 36.66 -2.27 -16.56
C ASP A 195 35.71 -1.19 -17.11
N ARG A 196 35.45 -1.20 -18.42
CA ARG A 196 34.54 -0.22 -19.03
C ARG A 196 33.31 -0.91 -19.59
N LEU A 197 32.21 -0.90 -18.83
CA LEU A 197 30.96 -1.61 -19.14
C LEU A 197 29.78 -0.65 -19.30
N GLY A 198 28.71 -1.16 -19.93
CA GLY A 198 27.42 -0.46 -19.97
C GLY A 198 26.78 -0.48 -18.58
N PHE A 199 25.78 0.36 -18.34
CA PHE A 199 25.11 0.40 -17.04
C PHE A 199 23.67 0.90 -17.17
N VAL A 200 22.87 0.52 -16.19
CA VAL A 200 21.48 0.98 -16.00
C VAL A 200 21.46 1.75 -14.68
N CYS A 201 20.78 2.90 -14.66
CA CYS A 201 20.56 3.65 -13.43
C CYS A 201 19.23 3.25 -12.81
N LYS A 202 19.21 2.99 -11.50
CA LYS A 202 18.01 2.70 -10.70
C LYS A 202 17.87 3.81 -9.65
N THR A 203 16.64 4.30 -9.46
CA THR A 203 16.29 5.10 -8.28
C THR A 203 15.09 4.48 -7.62
N ASN A 204 15.14 4.37 -6.31
CA ASN A 204 13.95 4.20 -5.50
C ASN A 204 13.34 5.60 -5.33
N LEU A 205 12.02 5.70 -5.42
CA LEU A 205 11.36 6.93 -5.01
C LEU A 205 11.21 6.87 -3.49
N ASP A 206 11.61 7.94 -2.80
CA ASP A 206 11.36 8.09 -1.37
C ASP A 206 9.86 7.89 -1.16
N THR A 207 9.52 6.73 -0.59
CA THR A 207 8.30 6.65 0.20
C THR A 207 8.48 7.72 1.25
N ILE A 208 7.65 8.77 1.22
CA ILE A 208 7.47 9.60 2.40
C ILE A 208 7.17 8.57 3.50
N PRO A 209 8.02 8.43 4.53
CA PRO A 209 7.75 7.46 5.57
C PRO A 209 6.38 7.83 6.11
N GLU A 210 5.43 6.92 5.92
CA GLU A 210 4.11 7.01 6.50
C GLU A 210 4.34 7.25 7.99
N VAL A 211 4.00 8.45 8.47
CA VAL A 211 3.77 8.61 9.90
C VAL A 211 2.68 7.59 10.18
N GLU A 212 3.06 6.50 10.84
CA GLU A 212 2.14 5.52 11.39
C GLU A 212 1.25 6.28 12.37
N VAL A 213 0.18 6.89 11.84
CA VAL A 213 -0.96 7.27 12.63
C VAL A 213 -1.65 5.96 12.94
N GLU A 214 -1.21 5.34 14.03
CA GLU A 214 -1.94 4.28 14.70
C GLU A 214 -3.42 4.69 14.67
N PRO A 215 -4.30 3.95 13.97
CA PRO A 215 -5.69 4.33 13.91
C PRO A 215 -6.19 4.24 15.35
N LEU A 216 -6.53 5.39 15.94
CA LEU A 216 -7.11 5.50 17.28
C LEU A 216 -8.56 4.98 17.28
N ASN A 217 -8.76 3.77 16.77
CA ASN A 217 -10.00 3.03 16.83
C ASN A 217 -9.98 2.17 18.09
N GLY A 218 -10.27 2.80 19.22
CA GLY A 218 -10.35 2.05 20.48
C GLY A 218 -11.12 2.69 21.63
N LEU A 219 -11.47 3.99 21.60
CA LEU A 219 -12.06 4.62 22.80
C LEU A 219 -13.45 5.24 22.62
N HIS A 220 -13.98 5.36 21.39
CA HIS A 220 -15.26 6.05 21.15
C HIS A 220 -16.48 5.12 21.00
N TYR A 221 -16.35 3.80 21.18
CA TYR A 221 -17.51 2.89 21.18
C TYR A 221 -18.20 2.79 22.56
N GLY A 222 -17.50 3.15 23.64
CA GLY A 222 -18.05 3.13 25.01
C GLY A 222 -18.58 4.49 25.49
N ILE A 223 -18.01 5.60 25.01
CA ILE A 223 -18.33 6.94 25.52
C ILE A 223 -19.69 7.44 25.00
N VAL A 224 -20.02 7.14 23.74
CA VAL A 224 -21.28 7.57 23.11
C VAL A 224 -22.52 6.96 23.78
N PRO A 225 -22.62 5.63 23.99
CA PRO A 225 -23.78 5.05 24.68
C PRO A 225 -23.86 5.48 26.16
N ALA A 226 -22.73 5.64 26.85
CA ALA A 226 -22.73 6.10 28.24
C ALA A 226 -23.21 7.55 28.40
N ALA A 227 -22.76 8.46 27.52
CA ALA A 227 -23.19 9.86 27.53
C ALA A 227 -24.67 10.02 27.21
N VAL A 228 -25.20 9.22 26.27
CA VAL A 228 -26.64 9.19 25.93
C VAL A 228 -27.47 8.67 27.12
N LEU A 229 -27.01 7.63 27.81
CA LEU A 229 -27.69 7.13 29.02
C LEU A 229 -27.72 8.18 30.14
N VAL A 230 -26.61 8.90 30.36
CA VAL A 230 -26.54 9.98 31.36
C VAL A 230 -27.48 11.13 30.98
N ALA A 231 -27.51 11.55 29.72
CA ALA A 231 -28.41 12.60 29.25
C ALA A 231 -29.90 12.21 29.41
N MET A 232 -30.25 10.97 29.12
CA MET A 232 -31.62 10.45 29.28
C MET A 232 -32.04 10.42 30.75
N LEU A 233 -31.13 10.04 31.66
CA LEU A 233 -31.39 10.09 33.10
C LEU A 233 -31.59 11.53 33.61
N ILE A 234 -30.76 12.47 33.16
CA ILE A 234 -30.91 13.90 33.52
C ILE A 234 -32.26 14.44 33.04
N PHE A 235 -32.65 14.13 31.81
CA PHE A 235 -33.93 14.57 31.26
C PHE A 235 -35.12 13.99 32.05
N ALA A 236 -35.07 12.70 32.41
CA ALA A 236 -36.10 12.07 33.22
C ALA A 236 -36.23 12.71 34.62
N VAL A 237 -35.10 13.05 35.25
CA VAL A 237 -35.10 13.75 36.55
C VAL A 237 -35.67 15.15 36.42
N LEU A 238 -35.32 15.91 35.38
CA LEU A 238 -35.88 17.24 35.14
C LEU A 238 -37.40 17.20 34.93
N VAL A 239 -37.90 16.24 34.15
CA VAL A 239 -39.34 16.03 33.97
C VAL A 239 -40.02 15.68 35.29
N ALA A 240 -39.43 14.80 36.10
CA ALA A 240 -39.96 14.43 37.41
C ALA A 240 -39.99 15.63 38.37
N VAL A 241 -38.94 16.45 38.41
CA VAL A 241 -38.88 17.67 39.23
C VAL A 241 -39.91 18.70 38.76
N LEU A 242 -40.02 18.95 37.45
CA LEU A 242 -41.04 19.84 36.89
C LEU A 242 -42.45 19.35 37.20
N TRP A 243 -42.69 18.03 37.12
CA TRP A 243 -43.97 17.43 37.49
C TRP A 243 -44.26 17.54 39.00
N LEU A 244 -43.26 17.35 39.85
CA LEU A 244 -43.38 17.54 41.30
C LEU A 244 -43.64 19.00 41.65
N VAL A 245 -42.97 19.95 41.00
CA VAL A 245 -43.21 21.39 41.14
C VAL A 245 -44.61 21.74 40.64
N TYR A 246 -45.02 21.25 39.47
CA TYR A 246 -46.37 21.44 38.95
C TYR A 246 -47.44 20.89 39.90
N LYS A 247 -47.27 19.66 40.43
CA LYS A 247 -48.18 19.04 41.39
C LYS A 247 -48.16 19.76 42.75
N ARG A 248 -46.99 20.23 43.19
CA ARG A 248 -46.83 21.03 44.42
C ARG A 248 -47.40 22.43 44.27
N ASN A 249 -47.36 23.01 43.07
CA ASN A 249 -47.97 24.29 42.76
C ASN A 249 -49.49 24.15 42.59
N ARG A 250 -49.96 23.05 42.01
CA ARG A 250 -51.40 22.70 41.93
C ARG A 250 -52.01 22.41 43.31
N THR A 251 -51.21 21.89 44.25
CA THR A 251 -51.62 21.76 45.67
C THR A 251 -51.51 23.08 46.43
N ARG A 252 -50.58 23.98 46.09
CA ARG A 252 -50.55 25.37 46.61
C ARG A 252 -51.68 26.25 46.06
N PHE A 253 -52.14 26.03 44.83
CA PHE A 253 -53.26 26.78 44.21
C PHE A 253 -54.65 26.36 44.69
N ARG A 254 -54.77 25.39 45.61
CA ARG A 254 -56.06 25.02 46.23
C ARG A 254 -56.37 25.77 47.53
N ARG A 255 -55.54 26.75 47.93
CA ARG A 255 -55.82 27.69 49.03
C ARG A 255 -55.35 29.11 48.68
N LEU A 256 -56.21 29.91 48.04
CA LEU A 256 -56.71 31.21 48.53
C LEU A 256 -57.82 31.74 47.58
N PRO A 257 -58.74 32.59 48.06
CA PRO A 257 -60.13 32.64 47.60
C PRO A 257 -60.41 33.65 46.47
N SER A 258 -61.61 33.51 45.89
CA SER A 258 -62.19 34.42 44.90
C SER A 258 -62.39 35.83 45.46
N LEU A 259 -61.89 36.82 44.74
CA LEU A 259 -62.38 38.21 44.69
C LEU A 259 -62.50 38.47 43.19
N GLY A 260 -63.67 38.75 42.60
CA GLY A 260 -64.72 39.66 43.03
C GLY A 260 -64.77 40.77 41.98
N ASN A 261 -65.84 40.78 41.16
CA ASN A 261 -66.06 41.67 40.01
C ASN A 261 -65.88 43.17 40.34
N ALA A 262 -65.42 43.95 39.36
CA ALA A 262 -65.74 45.37 39.26
C ALA A 262 -66.01 45.79 37.80
N TYR A 263 -67.10 46.55 37.66
CA TYR A 263 -67.88 46.95 36.49
C TYR A 263 -67.19 47.78 35.39
N TYR A 264 -67.86 47.77 34.23
CA TYR A 264 -67.70 48.56 32.99
C TYR A 264 -67.50 50.08 33.13
N ARG A 265 -66.79 50.67 32.15
CA ARG A 265 -67.15 51.96 31.55
C ARG A 265 -66.88 51.97 30.04
N HIS A 266 -67.91 52.34 29.29
CA HIS A 266 -67.98 52.42 27.84
C HIS A 266 -67.55 53.83 27.38
N THR A 267 -66.69 53.96 26.37
CA THR A 267 -66.67 55.11 25.44
C THR A 267 -66.05 54.69 24.11
N SER A 268 -66.81 54.90 23.04
CA SER A 268 -66.46 54.72 21.63
C SER A 268 -65.64 55.92 21.12
N SER A 269 -64.63 55.68 20.27
CA SER A 269 -64.33 56.49 19.06
C SER A 269 -63.19 55.89 18.23
N GLN A 270 -63.57 55.18 17.15
CA GLN A 270 -63.13 55.32 15.74
C GLN A 270 -61.76 55.95 15.40
N ALA A 271 -60.90 55.18 14.70
CA ALA A 271 -60.01 55.56 13.57
C ALA A 271 -59.12 54.32 13.21
N THR A 272 -59.42 53.50 12.20
CA THR A 272 -59.03 53.56 10.76
C THR A 272 -57.53 53.76 10.48
N ASP A 273 -56.85 52.71 10.00
CA ASP A 273 -56.21 52.59 8.67
C ASP A 273 -55.33 51.31 8.65
N SER A 274 -55.70 50.21 8.00
CA SER A 274 -55.71 49.89 6.54
C SER A 274 -54.40 49.25 6.07
N ASP A 275 -54.49 47.94 5.83
CA ASP A 275 -53.56 47.09 5.09
C ASP A 275 -53.31 47.59 3.66
N GLY A 276 -52.09 47.39 3.15
CA GLY A 276 -51.74 47.60 1.75
C GLY A 276 -51.09 46.35 1.17
N ASN A 277 -51.88 45.57 0.41
CA ASN A 277 -51.40 44.58 -0.55
C ASN A 277 -51.95 44.98 -1.92
N VAL A 278 -51.10 45.29 -2.90
CA VAL A 278 -51.50 45.44 -4.31
C VAL A 278 -50.39 44.88 -5.22
N LEU A 279 -50.74 43.78 -5.89
CA LEU A 279 -50.21 43.32 -7.19
C LEU A 279 -50.69 44.27 -8.29
N ILE A 280 -49.89 44.49 -9.34
CA ILE A 280 -50.34 44.66 -10.73
C ILE A 280 -49.16 44.30 -11.67
N THR A 281 -49.43 43.37 -12.58
CA THR A 281 -48.76 43.11 -13.85
C THR A 281 -49.17 44.16 -14.89
N ASP A 282 -48.30 44.50 -15.86
CA ASP A 282 -48.55 44.31 -17.31
C ASP A 282 -47.83 45.28 -18.28
N LEU A 283 -47.42 44.68 -19.41
CA LEU A 283 -47.23 45.18 -20.79
C LEU A 283 -46.20 46.31 -21.11
N GLU A 284 -45.60 46.44 -22.30
CA GLU A 284 -45.21 45.59 -23.45
C GLU A 284 -44.47 46.50 -24.47
N ALA A 285 -43.47 45.93 -25.15
CA ALA A 285 -42.96 46.14 -26.52
C ALA A 285 -42.30 47.43 -27.10
N HIS A 286 -41.31 47.12 -27.97
CA HIS A 286 -40.70 47.83 -29.13
C HIS A 286 -39.77 49.02 -28.84
N SER A 287 -38.64 49.27 -29.53
CA SER A 287 -38.03 48.84 -30.80
C SER A 287 -36.50 49.08 -30.66
N GLY A 288 -35.59 48.26 -31.23
CA GLY A 288 -35.16 48.37 -32.63
C GLY A 288 -33.80 49.08 -32.73
N GLU A 289 -32.72 48.30 -32.84
CA GLU A 289 -31.63 48.41 -33.84
C GLU A 289 -30.66 47.23 -33.68
#